data_AF-A0A327KY58-F1
#
_entry.id   AF-A0A327KY58-F1
#
_cell.length_a   1.000
_cell.length_b   1.000
_cell.length_c   1.000
_cell.angle_alpha   90.00
_cell.angle_beta   90.00
_cell.angle_gamma   90.00
#
_symmetry.space_group_name_H-M   'P 1'
#
loop_
_entity.id
_entity.type
_entity.pdbx_description
1 polymer ?
#
loop_
_entity_poly.entity_id
_entity_poly.type
_entity_poly.pdbx_seq_one_letter_code
_entity_poly.pdbx_strand_id
1 'polypeptide(L)'
;MPTSLIMTSRTCGVIAFATGAAYWLGHDVPLNVHVALGVLLVCAVSGLAFIARTHAPGLALSAVLCAALVPLFGLMQVFTPIGGSPGFLQLVHVIVAVSAIGAAEALNKQLKRSAAM
;
A
#
# COMPACT_ATOMS: atom_id res chain seq x y z
N MET A 1 -19.67 -7.06 -2.00
CA MET A 1 -18.40 -6.30 -2.13
C MET A 1 -17.64 -6.35 -0.83
N PRO A 2 -16.32 -6.53 -0.83
CA PRO A 2 -15.51 -6.43 0.39
C PRO A 2 -15.33 -4.96 0.80
N THR A 3 -16.43 -4.32 1.18
CA THR A 3 -16.49 -2.88 1.54
C THR A 3 -15.51 -2.54 2.65
N SER A 4 -15.30 -3.45 3.61
CA SER A 4 -14.30 -3.31 4.65
C SER A 4 -12.88 -3.19 4.08
N LEU A 5 -12.47 -4.08 3.17
CA LEU A 5 -11.11 -4.07 2.62
C LEU A 5 -10.80 -2.80 1.83
N ILE A 6 -11.72 -2.34 0.97
CA ILE A 6 -11.49 -1.11 0.20
C ILE A 6 -11.49 0.13 1.09
N MET A 7 -12.33 0.19 2.12
CA MET A 7 -12.30 1.30 3.08
C MET A 7 -11.02 1.27 3.92
N THR A 8 -10.57 0.08 4.35
CA THR A 8 -9.28 -0.07 5.04
C THR A 8 -8.12 0.40 4.17
N SER A 9 -8.05 0.00 2.88
CA SER A 9 -6.97 0.44 1.99
C SER A 9 -6.96 1.96 1.79
N ARG A 10 -8.14 2.59 1.69
CA ARG A 10 -8.26 4.05 1.58
C ARG A 10 -7.79 4.75 2.84
N THR A 11 -8.41 4.42 3.97
CA THR A 11 -8.18 5.12 5.23
C THR A 11 -6.76 4.87 5.73
N CYS A 12 -6.32 3.61 5.79
CA CYS A 12 -4.96 3.28 6.23
C CYS A 12 -3.91 3.81 5.25
N GLY A 13 -4.17 3.73 3.94
CA GLY A 13 -3.26 4.26 2.92
C GLY A 13 -3.07 5.77 3.01
N VAL A 14 -4.15 6.53 3.17
CA VAL A 14 -4.08 8.00 3.30
C VAL A 14 -3.39 8.41 4.61
N ILE A 15 -3.71 7.76 5.73
CA ILE A 15 -3.07 8.09 7.01
C ILE A 15 -1.58 7.66 7.00
N ALA A 16 -1.25 6.50 6.41
CA ALA A 16 0.14 6.06 6.22
C ALA A 16 0.92 7.06 5.35
N PHE A 17 0.32 7.54 4.26
CA PHE A 17 0.92 8.56 3.41
C PHE A 17 1.16 9.87 4.18
N ALA A 18 0.16 10.35 4.93
CA ALA A 18 0.29 11.59 5.70
C ALA A 18 1.37 11.48 6.79
N THR A 19 1.41 10.36 7.51
CA THR A 19 2.44 10.10 8.53
C THR A 19 3.84 9.97 7.92
N GLY A 20 3.96 9.29 6.78
CA GLY A 20 5.23 9.17 6.05
C GLY A 20 5.72 10.52 5.50
N ALA A 21 4.81 11.35 4.97
CA ALA A 21 5.13 12.69 4.50
C ALA A 21 5.55 13.61 5.66
N ALA A 22 4.87 13.55 6.81
CA ALA A 22 5.26 14.30 7.99
C ALA A 22 6.63 13.88 8.51
N TYR A 23 6.93 12.57 8.53
CA TYR A 23 8.26 12.05 8.87
C TYR A 23 9.34 12.55 7.90
N TRP A 24 9.06 12.53 6.59
CA TRP A 24 9.97 13.08 5.57
C TRP A 24 10.28 14.56 5.85
N LEU A 25 9.27 15.35 6.19
CA LEU A 25 9.42 16.78 6.50
C LEU A 25 10.12 17.06 7.84
N GLY A 26 10.53 16.03 8.58
CA GLY A 26 11.26 16.16 9.84
C GLY A 26 10.36 16.34 11.07
N HIS A 27 9.06 16.05 10.97
CA HIS A 27 8.19 15.99 12.15
C HIS A 27 8.39 14.68 12.92
N ASP A 28 8.25 14.77 14.24
CA ASP A 28 8.29 13.59 15.10
C ASP A 28 6.97 12.80 14.96
N VAL A 29 7.05 11.69 14.22
CA VAL A 29 5.92 10.82 13.91
C VAL A 29 6.18 9.45 14.53
N PRO A 30 5.23 8.88 15.28
CA PRO A 30 5.36 7.54 15.81
C PRO A 30 5.51 6.49 14.68
N LEU A 31 6.73 6.02 14.46
CA LEU A 31 7.05 5.10 13.34
C LEU A 31 6.28 3.79 13.43
N ASN A 32 6.03 3.30 14.65
CA ASN A 32 5.20 2.12 14.91
C ASN A 32 3.76 2.29 14.37
N VAL A 33 3.19 3.49 14.46
CA VAL A 33 1.84 3.78 13.91
C VAL A 33 1.87 3.77 12.39
N HIS A 34 2.87 4.41 11.78
CA HIS A 34 3.05 4.39 10.32
C HIS A 34 3.19 2.96 9.78
N VAL A 35 4.03 2.15 10.43
CA VAL A 35 4.23 0.74 10.06
C VAL A 35 2.95 -0.06 10.21
N ALA A 36 2.20 0.10 11.32
CA ALA A 36 0.93 -0.60 11.51
C ALA A 36 -0.10 -0.27 10.42
N LEU A 37 -0.21 1.01 10.03
CA LEU A 37 -1.08 1.45 8.93
C LEU A 37 -0.64 0.85 7.59
N GLY A 38 0.67 0.79 7.34
CA GLY A 38 1.25 0.14 6.18
C GLY A 38 0.91 -1.35 6.11
N VAL A 39 1.03 -2.08 7.23
CA VAL A 39 0.66 -3.50 7.32
C VAL A 39 -0.83 -3.69 7.03
N LEU A 40 -1.71 -2.87 7.61
CA LEU A 40 -3.15 -2.93 7.33
C LEU A 40 -3.47 -2.67 5.86
N LEU A 41 -2.79 -1.72 5.22
CA LEU A 41 -2.89 -1.48 3.77
C LEU A 41 -2.50 -2.73 2.98
N VAL A 42 -1.34 -3.33 3.27
CA VAL A 42 -0.83 -4.53 2.58
C VAL A 42 -1.80 -5.69 2.71
N CYS A 43 -2.32 -5.95 3.91
CA CYS A 43 -3.31 -7.00 4.15
C CYS A 43 -4.61 -6.74 3.38
N ALA A 44 -5.10 -5.50 3.38
CA ALA A 44 -6.32 -5.13 2.68
C ALA A 44 -6.19 -5.30 1.15
N VAL A 45 -5.11 -4.80 0.56
CA VAL A 45 -4.81 -4.92 -0.88
C VAL A 45 -4.66 -6.39 -1.28
N SER A 46 -3.92 -7.17 -0.48
CA SER A 46 -3.73 -8.60 -0.72
C SER A 46 -5.04 -9.39 -0.62
N GLY A 47 -5.90 -9.05 0.34
CA GLY A 47 -7.24 -9.62 0.46
C GLY A 47 -8.13 -9.31 -0.75
N LEU A 48 -8.12 -8.06 -1.23
CA LEU A 48 -8.83 -7.68 -2.46
C LEU A 48 -8.29 -8.44 -3.68
N ALA A 49 -6.98 -8.56 -3.81
CA ALA A 49 -6.33 -9.27 -4.90
C ALA A 49 -6.72 -10.75 -4.89
N PHE A 50 -6.71 -11.38 -3.72
CA PHE A 50 -7.17 -12.75 -3.56
C PHE A 50 -8.61 -12.90 -4.02
N ILE A 51 -9.54 -12.06 -3.57
CA ILE A 51 -10.95 -12.15 -3.98
C ILE A 51 -11.12 -11.95 -5.49
N ALA A 52 -10.40 -11.00 -6.09
CA ALA A 52 -10.50 -10.66 -7.50
C ALA A 52 -9.70 -11.58 -8.44
N ARG A 53 -8.94 -12.55 -7.92
CA ARG A 53 -7.98 -13.35 -8.70
C ARG A 53 -8.58 -14.09 -9.90
N THR A 54 -9.83 -14.54 -9.79
CA THR A 54 -10.55 -15.25 -10.87
C THR A 54 -11.19 -14.31 -11.88
N HIS A 55 -11.36 -13.03 -11.53
CA HIS A 55 -12.01 -12.02 -12.36
C HIS A 55 -11.01 -11.13 -13.10
N ALA A 56 -9.85 -10.86 -12.47
CA ALA A 56 -8.81 -9.99 -13.01
C ALA A 56 -7.41 -10.47 -12.57
N PRO A 57 -6.94 -11.64 -13.05
CA PRO A 57 -5.73 -12.29 -12.55
C PRO A 57 -4.47 -11.43 -12.69
N GLY A 58 -4.29 -10.74 -13.83
CA GLY A 58 -3.13 -9.86 -14.03
C GLY A 58 -3.11 -8.67 -13.07
N LEU A 59 -4.27 -8.09 -12.77
CA LEU A 59 -4.40 -6.98 -11.82
C LEU A 59 -4.24 -7.46 -10.38
N ALA A 60 -4.72 -8.67 -10.06
CA ALA A 60 -4.51 -9.28 -8.75
C ALA A 60 -3.03 -9.54 -8.50
N LEU A 61 -2.31 -10.07 -9.49
CA LEU A 61 -0.87 -10.29 -9.39
C LEU A 61 -0.11 -8.97 -9.19
N SER A 62 -0.40 -7.94 -9.99
CA SER A 62 0.27 -6.65 -9.85
C SER A 62 -0.02 -5.99 -8.49
N ALA A 63 -1.24 -6.13 -7.97
CA ALA A 63 -1.61 -5.63 -6.65
C ALA A 63 -0.82 -6.33 -5.53
N VAL A 64 -0.68 -7.66 -5.58
CA VAL A 64 0.13 -8.42 -4.61
C VAL A 64 1.60 -8.03 -4.69
N LEU A 65 2.14 -7.86 -5.90
CA LEU A 65 3.52 -7.40 -6.08
C LEU A 65 3.72 -6.01 -5.49
N CYS A 66 2.84 -5.05 -5.78
CA CYS A 66 2.91 -3.72 -5.19
C CYS A 66 2.83 -3.80 -3.65
N ALA A 67 1.88 -4.57 -3.12
CA ALA A 67 1.69 -4.72 -1.68
C ALA A 67 2.92 -5.35 -0.99
N ALA A 68 3.58 -6.33 -1.61
CA ALA A 68 4.80 -6.95 -1.09
C ALA A 68 6.02 -6.02 -1.14
N LEU A 69 6.10 -5.17 -2.17
CA LEU A 69 7.18 -4.20 -2.33
C LEU A 69 7.11 -3.07 -1.28
N VAL A 70 5.92 -2.71 -0.77
CA VAL A 70 5.78 -1.68 0.29
C VAL A 70 6.64 -1.97 1.52
N PRO A 71 6.45 -3.10 2.25
CA PRO A 71 7.25 -3.41 3.43
C PRO A 71 8.72 -3.69 3.08
N LEU A 72 9.00 -4.22 1.88
CA LEU A 72 10.38 -4.43 1.44
C LEU A 72 11.16 -3.11 1.41
N PHE A 73 10.65 -2.10 0.68
CA PHE A 73 11.32 -0.80 0.62
C PHE A 73 11.27 -0.05 1.95
N GLY A 74 10.21 -0.23 2.75
CA GLY A 74 10.12 0.34 4.10
C GLY A 74 11.20 -0.21 5.03
N LEU A 75 11.43 -1.52 5.03
CA LEU A 75 12.50 -2.14 5.81
C LEU A 75 13.89 -1.73 5.30
N MET A 76 14.09 -1.64 3.99
CA MET A 76 15.36 -1.16 3.42
C MET A 76 15.73 0.24 3.91
N GLN A 77 14.75 1.14 4.12
CA GLN A 77 15.01 2.46 4.71
C GLN A 77 15.52 2.39 6.15
N VAL A 78 15.03 1.41 6.94
CA VAL A 78 15.45 1.21 8.33
C VAL A 78 16.87 0.64 8.41
N PHE A 79 17.24 -0.24 7.49
CA PHE A 79 18.54 -0.92 7.50
C PHE A 79 19.64 -0.24 6.68
N THR A 80 19.33 0.78 5.88
CA THR A 80 20.34 1.51 5.10
C THR A 80 20.95 2.63 5.95
N PRO A 81 22.29 2.70 6.10
CA PRO A 81 22.95 3.70 6.95
C PRO A 81 22.63 5.15 6.53
N ILE A 82 22.44 6.01 7.53
CA ILE A 82 22.26 7.46 7.37
C ILE A 82 23.52 8.03 6.68
N GLY A 83 23.36 8.47 5.42
CA GLY A 83 24.43 9.05 4.61
C GLY A 83 24.40 8.63 3.13
N GLY A 84 23.82 7.47 2.80
CA GLY A 84 23.65 6.98 1.43
C GLY A 84 22.22 7.22 0.91
N SER A 85 21.96 8.36 0.28
CA SER A 85 20.71 8.80 -0.36
C SER A 85 19.38 8.23 0.21
N PRO A 86 18.98 8.55 1.46
CA PRO A 86 17.69 8.16 2.02
C PRO A 86 16.50 8.54 1.12
N GLY A 87 16.61 9.65 0.39
CA GLY A 87 15.54 10.19 -0.47
C GLY A 87 15.12 9.29 -1.63
N PHE A 88 16.02 8.50 -2.21
CA PHE A 88 15.65 7.61 -3.33
C PHE A 88 14.77 6.45 -2.85
N LEU A 89 15.17 5.76 -1.77
CA LEU A 89 14.37 4.70 -1.16
C LEU A 89 13.04 5.21 -0.62
N GLN A 90 13.01 6.43 -0.07
CA GLN A 90 11.78 7.12 0.33
C GLN A 90 10.84 7.35 -0.85
N LEU A 91 11.35 7.89 -1.95
CA LEU A 91 10.56 8.12 -3.16
C LEU A 91 10.01 6.81 -3.73
N VAL A 92 10.85 5.77 -3.85
CA VAL A 92 10.43 4.45 -4.35
C VAL A 92 9.36 3.84 -3.45
N HIS A 93 9.54 3.88 -2.13
CA HIS A 93 8.55 3.38 -1.18
C HIS A 93 7.20 4.08 -1.33
N VAL A 94 7.19 5.41 -1.46
CA VAL A 94 5.96 6.20 -1.67
C VAL A 94 5.28 5.82 -3.00
N ILE A 95 6.03 5.72 -4.10
CA ILE A 95 5.49 5.35 -5.41
C ILE A 95 4.82 3.97 -5.34
N VAL A 96 5.48 2.99 -4.71
CA VAL A 96 4.95 1.65 -4.55
C VAL A 96 3.71 1.63 -3.65
N ALA A 97 3.71 2.38 -2.54
CA ALA A 97 2.57 2.48 -1.65
C ALA A 97 1.34 3.12 -2.32
N VAL A 98 1.53 4.20 -3.08
CA VAL A 98 0.45 4.84 -3.86
C VAL A 98 -0.05 3.90 -4.96
N SER A 99 0.86 3.16 -5.60
CA SER A 99 0.49 2.15 -6.60
C SER A 99 -0.37 1.03 -6.00
N ALA A 100 -0.08 0.60 -4.76
CA ALA A 100 -0.91 -0.39 -4.05
C ALA A 100 -2.32 0.14 -3.76
N ILE A 101 -2.47 1.42 -3.38
CA ILE A 101 -3.78 2.07 -3.20
C ILE A 101 -4.54 2.12 -4.54
N GLY A 102 -3.87 2.52 -5.63
CA GLY A 102 -4.46 2.52 -6.97
C GLY A 102 -4.90 1.14 -7.44
N ALA A 103 -4.11 0.10 -7.13
CA ALA A 103 -4.45 -1.28 -7.43
C ALA A 103 -5.69 -1.75 -6.66
N ALA A 104 -5.84 -1.37 -5.38
CA ALA A 104 -7.05 -1.66 -4.60
C ALA A 104 -8.32 -1.07 -5.24
N GLU A 105 -8.27 0.18 -5.70
CA GLU A 105 -9.39 0.83 -6.41
C GLU A 105 -9.74 0.11 -7.71
N ALA A 106 -8.72 -0.23 -8.50
CA ALA A 106 -8.89 -0.94 -9.77
C ALA A 106 -9.50 -2.34 -9.55
N LEU A 107 -9.03 -3.09 -8.55
CA LEU A 107 -9.58 -4.40 -8.19
C LEU A 107 -11.04 -4.28 -7.73
N ASN A 108 -11.33 -3.32 -6.86
CA ASN A 108 -12.70 -3.06 -6.41
C ASN A 108 -13.61 -2.75 -7.60
N LYS A 109 -13.19 -1.90 -8.54
CA LYS A 109 -13.94 -1.59 -9.77
C LYS A 109 -14.23 -2.84 -10.61
N GLN A 110 -13.27 -3.75 -10.75
CA GLN A 110 -13.48 -5.01 -11.47
C GLN A 110 -14.49 -5.90 -10.75
N LEU A 111 -14.37 -6.05 -9.42
CA LEU A 111 -15.34 -6.80 -8.61
C LEU A 111 -16.77 -6.24 -8.73
N LYS A 112 -16.93 -4.90 -8.80
CA LYS A 112 -18.25 -4.30 -9.03
C LYS A 112 -18.82 -4.65 -10.40
N ARG A 113 -17.99 -4.63 -11.43
CA ARG A 113 -18.40 -4.97 -12.80
C ARG A 113 -18.82 -6.43 -12.93
N SER A 114 -18.05 -7.33 -12.33
CA SER A 114 -18.38 -8.77 -12.34
C SER A 114 -19.64 -9.12 -11.56
N ALA A 115 -20.02 -8.34 -10.54
CA ALA A 115 -21.25 -8.57 -9.78
C ALA A 115 -22.51 -7.99 -10.44
N ALA A 116 -22.36 -7.16 -11.48
CA ALA A 116 -23.46 -6.54 -12.21
C ALA A 116 -23.78 -7.27 -13.54
N MET A 117 -22.99 -8.30 -13.88
CA MET A 117 -23.22 -9.24 -14.98
C MET A 117 -23.86 -10.50 -14.42
#